data_AF-A0A3A4RXZ2-F1
#
_entry.id   AF-A0A3A4RXZ2-F1
#
_cell.length_a   1.000
_cell.length_b   1.000
_cell.length_c   1.000
_cell.angle_alpha   90.00
_cell.angle_beta   90.00
_cell.angle_gamma   90.00
#
_symmetry.space_group_name_H-M   'P 1'
#
loop_
_entity.id
_entity.type
_entity.pdbx_description
1 polymer ?
#
loop_
_entity_poly.entity_id
_entity_poly.type
_entity_poly.pdbx_seq_one_letter_code
_entity_poly.pdbx_strand_id
1 'polypeptide(L)'
;MPVALRGARGASTWTPSRAASPDADLMARIAQTYQGDPVLAGLLEQALSQRDTIGAGVREPGMGGGASSPGAFAGLARQAGRFLAEPGGADLAWLDLDGWDTHTGQAARLQRQLGALDGGLAALREALGERWPDTSVLVMTEFGRSAALNGSGGTDHGTGGVAFLAGGAVAGGRVLTDWPGLGRHELLDGRDLRPTRDIRSLFVPLLQRHLGVGTAQLARVLPDAPQAAPGLWRS
;
A
#
# COMPACT_ATOMS: atom_id res chain seq x y z
N MET A 1 -7.73 6.56 7.59
CA MET A 1 -7.83 5.08 7.69
C MET A 1 -8.61 4.52 6.51
N PRO A 2 -7.99 3.64 5.70
CA PRO A 2 -8.66 2.89 4.64
C PRO A 2 -9.90 2.16 5.15
N VAL A 3 -10.93 1.99 4.31
CA VAL A 3 -12.18 1.31 4.69
C VAL A 3 -11.90 -0.11 5.20
N ALA A 4 -10.93 -0.80 4.59
CA ALA A 4 -10.53 -2.15 4.96
C ALA A 4 -10.02 -2.30 6.41
N LEU A 5 -9.56 -1.20 7.03
CA LEU A 5 -9.03 -1.20 8.40
C LEU A 5 -10.02 -0.61 9.43
N ARG A 6 -11.19 -0.12 9.00
CA ARG A 6 -12.19 0.45 9.91
C ARG A 6 -12.84 -0.64 10.76
N GLY A 7 -12.79 -0.46 12.08
CA GLY A 7 -13.40 -1.38 13.06
C GLY A 7 -12.53 -2.59 13.40
N ALA A 8 -11.35 -2.74 12.80
CA ALA A 8 -10.39 -3.77 13.17
C ALA A 8 -9.77 -3.46 14.54
N ARG A 9 -9.78 -4.43 15.46
CA ARG A 9 -9.11 -4.28 16.76
C ARG A 9 -7.59 -4.20 16.54
N GLY A 10 -6.96 -3.17 17.09
CA GLY A 10 -5.51 -2.93 16.94
C GLY A 10 -5.10 -2.20 15.66
N ALA A 11 -6.05 -1.83 14.79
CA ALA A 11 -5.72 -0.98 13.64
C ALA A 11 -5.43 0.45 14.11
N SER A 12 -4.28 0.96 13.71
CA SER A 12 -3.88 2.36 13.89
C SER A 12 -3.75 3.05 12.54
N THR A 13 -3.89 4.37 12.53
CA THR A 13 -3.53 5.20 11.38
C THR A 13 -2.39 6.09 11.80
N TRP A 14 -1.32 6.06 11.01
CA TRP A 14 -0.23 7.01 11.14
C TRP A 14 -0.22 7.95 9.94
N THR A 15 0.16 9.21 10.15
CA THR A 15 0.32 10.19 9.08
C THR A 15 1.52 11.07 9.40
N PRO A 16 2.42 11.32 8.43
CA PRO A 16 3.55 12.22 8.65
C PRO A 16 3.03 13.62 8.96
N SER A 17 3.38 14.16 10.13
CA SER A 17 3.00 15.51 10.52
C SER A 17 3.99 16.53 9.98
N ARG A 18 3.48 17.61 9.40
CA ARG A 18 4.27 18.81 9.06
C ARG A 18 4.36 19.81 10.22
N ALA A 19 3.57 19.62 11.28
CA ALA A 19 3.59 20.49 12.45
C ALA A 19 4.84 20.23 13.28
N ALA A 20 5.32 21.27 13.96
CA ALA A 20 6.33 21.09 15.01
C ALA A 20 5.80 20.06 16.02
N SER A 21 6.66 19.15 16.47
CA SER A 21 6.28 18.21 17.51
C SER A 21 5.86 19.01 18.75
N PRO A 22 4.66 18.76 19.33
CA PRO A 22 4.25 19.44 20.53
C PRO A 22 5.25 19.15 21.66
N ASP A 23 5.55 20.20 22.43
CA ASP A 23 6.45 20.16 23.58
C ASP A 23 5.99 19.10 24.59
N ALA A 24 6.94 18.49 25.31
CA ALA A 24 6.67 17.46 26.30
C ALA A 24 5.72 17.97 27.40
N ASP A 25 5.85 19.24 27.81
CA ASP A 25 4.94 19.86 28.79
C ASP A 25 3.50 19.94 28.27
N LEU A 26 3.31 20.28 26.99
CA LEU A 26 1.98 20.32 26.38
C LEU A 26 1.35 18.93 26.35
N MET A 27 2.13 17.90 26.01
CA MET A 27 1.64 16.52 26.01
C MET A 27 1.28 16.03 27.42
N ALA A 28 2.08 16.37 28.43
CA ALA A 28 1.79 16.02 29.83
C ALA A 28 0.49 16.66 30.32
N ARG A 29 0.21 17.91 29.93
CA ARG A 29 -1.05 18.61 30.27
C ARG A 29 -2.26 18.01 29.57
N ILE A 30 -2.12 17.62 28.30
CA ILE A 30 -3.18 16.90 27.58
C ILE A 30 -3.45 15.55 28.26
N ALA A 31 -2.41 14.82 28.66
CA ALA A 31 -2.56 13.57 29.39
C ALA A 31 -3.30 13.75 30.72
N GLN A 32 -2.96 14.76 31.52
CA GLN A 32 -3.71 15.10 32.73
C GLN A 32 -5.18 15.46 32.44
N THR A 33 -5.45 16.17 31.35
CA THR A 33 -6.81 16.54 30.97
C THR A 33 -7.65 15.31 30.62
N TYR A 34 -7.05 14.30 29.99
CA TYR A 34 -7.74 13.09 29.55
C TYR A 34 -7.79 11.98 30.61
N GLN A 35 -7.10 12.10 31.75
CA GLN A 35 -7.10 11.09 32.81
C GLN A 35 -8.50 10.71 33.32
N GLY A 36 -9.47 11.62 33.25
CA GLY A 36 -10.85 11.38 33.69
C GLY A 36 -11.73 10.64 32.67
N ASP A 37 -11.28 10.46 31.44
CA ASP A 37 -12.00 9.78 30.37
C ASP A 37 -11.21 8.56 29.88
N PRO A 38 -11.64 7.32 30.23
CA PRO A 38 -10.92 6.10 29.87
C PRO A 38 -10.72 5.91 28.37
N VAL A 39 -11.64 6.42 27.53
CA VAL A 39 -11.54 6.31 26.08
C VAL A 39 -10.46 7.26 25.55
N LEU A 40 -10.50 8.53 25.97
CA LEU A 40 -9.52 9.52 25.54
C LEU A 40 -8.12 9.23 26.10
N ALA A 41 -8.03 8.73 27.34
CA ALA A 41 -6.76 8.31 27.95
C ALA A 41 -6.13 7.17 27.16
N GLY A 42 -6.89 6.13 26.83
CA GLY A 42 -6.40 4.98 26.04
C GLY A 42 -5.98 5.37 24.62
N LEU A 43 -6.73 6.25 23.96
CA LEU A 43 -6.36 6.77 22.64
C LEU A 43 -5.07 7.60 22.67
N LEU A 44 -4.88 8.42 23.71
CA LEU A 44 -3.67 9.21 23.87
C LEU A 44 -2.45 8.33 24.17
N GLU A 45 -2.60 7.32 25.03
CA GLU A 45 -1.53 6.36 25.33
C GLU A 45 -1.09 5.59 24.08
N GLN A 46 -2.04 5.16 23.24
CA GLN A 46 -1.74 4.56 21.93
C GLN A 46 -1.02 5.53 20.98
N ALA A 47 -1.39 6.82 20.99
CA ALA A 47 -0.72 7.82 20.16
C ALA A 47 0.70 8.14 20.65
N LEU A 48 0.92 8.16 21.97
CA LEU A 48 2.24 8.40 22.58
C LEU A 48 3.17 7.20 22.37
N SER A 49 2.70 5.97 22.56
CA SER A 49 3.51 4.77 22.31
C SER A 49 3.93 4.64 20.85
N GLN A 50 3.06 5.03 19.92
CA GLN A 50 3.42 5.18 18.50
C GLN A 50 4.49 6.25 18.30
N ARG A 51 4.39 7.41 18.95
CA ARG A 51 5.40 8.47 18.85
C ARG A 51 6.77 8.02 19.34
N ASP A 52 6.82 7.27 20.44
CA ASP A 52 8.07 6.80 21.03
C ASP A 52 8.77 5.74 20.17
N THR A 53 8.00 4.87 19.49
CA THR A 53 8.56 3.92 18.49
C THR A 53 9.13 4.63 17.26
N ILE A 54 8.65 5.84 16.94
CA ILE A 54 9.09 6.62 15.77
C ILE A 54 10.33 7.48 16.08
N GLY A 55 10.61 7.71 17.36
CA GLY A 55 11.57 8.72 17.82
C GLY A 55 10.95 10.12 17.72
N ALA A 56 10.83 10.81 18.86
CA ALA A 56 10.28 12.15 18.91
C ALA A 56 11.10 13.13 18.02
N GLY A 57 10.54 13.54 16.89
CA GLY A 57 11.06 14.67 16.10
C GLY A 57 12.01 14.33 14.95
N VAL A 58 12.08 13.08 14.46
CA VAL A 58 12.86 12.79 13.25
C VAL A 58 12.15 13.38 12.02
N ARG A 59 12.56 14.58 11.64
CA ARG A 59 12.15 15.25 10.41
C ARG A 59 12.91 14.61 9.25
N GLU A 60 12.36 13.54 8.69
CA GLU A 60 12.97 12.84 7.55
C GLU A 60 13.00 13.78 6.32
N PRO A 61 14.17 13.99 5.68
CA PRO A 61 14.29 14.87 4.52
C PRO A 61 13.41 14.35 3.38
N GLY A 62 12.48 15.19 2.89
CA GLY A 62 11.55 14.86 1.79
C GLY A 62 10.06 14.83 2.16
N MET A 63 9.70 14.86 3.44
CA MET A 63 8.29 14.85 3.90
C MET A 63 7.53 16.19 3.76
N GLY A 64 8.16 17.22 3.17
CA GLY A 64 7.55 18.54 2.94
C GLY A 64 6.78 18.69 1.62
N GLY A 65 6.94 17.76 0.67
CA GLY A 65 6.25 17.77 -0.63
C GLY A 65 4.83 17.20 -0.55
N GLY A 66 3.95 17.55 -1.49
CA GLY A 66 2.63 16.91 -1.60
C GLY A 66 2.73 15.39 -1.63
N ALA A 67 1.66 14.68 -1.25
CA ALA A 67 1.63 13.22 -1.06
C ALA A 67 2.20 12.41 -2.25
N SER A 68 2.20 12.99 -3.45
CA SER A 68 2.72 12.39 -4.69
C SER A 68 4.20 12.67 -4.99
N SER A 69 4.95 13.36 -4.12
CA SER A 69 6.39 13.57 -4.36
C SER A 69 7.19 12.31 -4.05
N PRO A 70 8.20 11.93 -4.88
CA PRO A 70 8.98 10.72 -4.65
C PRO A 70 9.58 10.60 -3.25
N GLY A 71 10.08 11.71 -2.69
CA GLY A 71 10.64 11.72 -1.34
C GLY A 71 9.60 11.52 -0.23
N ALA A 72 8.37 11.99 -0.42
CA ALA A 72 7.31 11.82 0.58
C ALA A 72 6.86 10.36 0.68
N PHE A 73 6.65 9.68 -0.45
CA PHE A 73 6.27 8.27 -0.45
C PHE A 73 7.41 7.38 0.07
N ALA A 74 8.67 7.69 -0.28
CA ALA A 74 9.82 6.99 0.28
C ALA A 74 9.90 7.11 1.81
N GLY A 75 9.66 8.30 2.36
CA GLY A 75 9.59 8.50 3.81
C GLY A 75 8.45 7.71 4.47
N LEU A 76 7.26 7.70 3.85
CA LEU A 76 6.11 6.94 4.34
C LEU A 76 6.39 5.42 4.33
N ALA A 77 6.94 4.91 3.22
CA ALA A 77 7.28 3.49 3.06
C ALA A 77 8.39 3.05 4.03
N ARG A 78 9.40 3.90 4.26
CA ARG A 78 10.44 3.68 5.27
C ARG A 78 9.84 3.54 6.67
N GLN A 79 8.91 4.43 7.03
CA GLN A 79 8.27 4.38 8.34
C GLN A 79 7.39 3.13 8.51
N ALA A 80 6.65 2.73 7.47
CA ALA A 80 5.93 1.46 7.48
C ALA A 80 6.88 0.27 7.67
N GLY A 81 8.04 0.28 7.03
CA GLY A 81 9.07 -0.75 7.24
C GLY A 81 9.55 -0.83 8.69
N ARG A 82 9.76 0.32 9.36
CA ARG A 82 10.10 0.35 10.79
C ARG A 82 9.00 -0.26 11.66
N PHE A 83 7.74 0.08 11.40
CA PHE A 83 6.60 -0.50 12.15
C PHE A 83 6.45 -2.01 11.95
N LEU A 84 6.71 -2.50 10.75
CA LEU A 84 6.67 -3.93 10.42
C LEU A 84 7.89 -4.69 10.98
N ALA A 85 9.02 -4.00 11.15
CA ALA A 85 10.25 -4.60 11.66
C ALA A 85 10.27 -4.74 13.18
N GLU A 86 9.55 -3.87 13.90
CA GLU A 86 9.52 -3.85 15.37
C GLU A 86 9.03 -5.19 15.95
N PRO A 87 9.69 -5.74 16.98
CA PRO A 87 9.19 -6.91 17.70
C PRO A 87 7.80 -6.66 18.30
N GLY A 88 6.81 -7.46 17.90
CA GLY A 88 5.41 -7.24 18.28
C GLY A 88 4.77 -6.02 17.60
N GLY A 89 5.41 -5.49 16.55
CA GLY A 89 4.90 -4.45 15.67
C GLY A 89 3.77 -4.94 14.77
N ALA A 90 3.46 -4.15 13.75
CA ALA A 90 2.35 -4.45 12.85
C ALA A 90 2.66 -5.68 11.96
N ASP A 91 1.66 -6.53 11.72
CA ASP A 91 1.76 -7.63 10.74
C ASP A 91 1.42 -7.18 9.31
N LEU A 92 0.71 -6.06 9.17
CA LEU A 92 0.23 -5.53 7.91
C LEU A 92 0.29 -4.00 7.90
N ALA A 93 0.78 -3.44 6.80
CA ALA A 93 0.75 -2.00 6.55
C ALA A 93 0.00 -1.72 5.24
N TRP A 94 -0.82 -0.66 5.25
CA TRP A 94 -1.48 -0.13 4.06
C TRP A 94 -0.90 1.24 3.73
N LEU A 95 -0.50 1.43 2.47
CA LEU A 95 0.18 2.61 1.98
C LEU A 95 -0.56 3.11 0.73
N ASP A 96 -0.96 4.38 0.75
CA ASP A 96 -1.57 5.03 -0.40
C ASP A 96 -0.51 5.86 -1.14
N LEU A 97 -0.46 5.71 -2.47
CA LEU A 97 0.34 6.54 -3.37
C LEU A 97 -0.60 7.15 -4.41
N ASP A 98 -0.88 8.44 -4.27
CA ASP A 98 -1.87 9.13 -5.11
C ASP A 98 -1.32 9.60 -6.47
N GLY A 99 -2.24 9.96 -7.37
CA GLY A 99 -1.94 10.64 -8.63
C GLY A 99 -1.74 9.73 -9.84
N TRP A 100 -2.32 8.53 -9.79
CA TRP A 100 -2.36 7.57 -10.91
C TRP A 100 -3.54 7.80 -11.86
N ASP A 101 -4.56 8.55 -11.46
CA ASP A 101 -5.71 8.90 -12.32
C ASP A 101 -5.32 9.97 -13.34
N THR A 102 -4.62 9.52 -14.38
CA THR A 102 -4.10 10.38 -15.43
C THR A 102 -4.99 10.28 -16.67
N HIS A 103 -5.43 11.44 -17.16
CA HIS A 103 -6.27 11.55 -18.36
C HIS A 103 -5.54 12.19 -19.54
N THR A 104 -4.40 12.83 -19.30
CA THR A 104 -3.53 13.47 -20.30
C THR A 104 -2.08 13.48 -19.82
N GLY A 105 -1.12 13.60 -20.76
CA GLY A 105 0.30 13.73 -20.45
C GLY A 105 0.85 12.56 -19.63
N GLN A 106 0.34 11.35 -19.87
CA GLN A 106 0.55 10.20 -19.00
C GLN A 106 2.03 9.80 -18.93
N ALA A 107 2.79 9.87 -20.03
CA ALA A 107 4.20 9.46 -20.05
C ALA A 107 5.03 10.13 -18.93
N ALA A 108 5.01 11.48 -18.87
CA ALA A 108 5.75 12.23 -17.87
C ALA A 108 5.19 12.02 -16.44
N ARG A 109 3.87 11.86 -16.31
CA ARG A 109 3.24 11.61 -15.00
C ARG A 109 3.60 10.22 -14.47
N LEU A 110 3.45 9.18 -15.30
CA LEU A 110 3.79 7.80 -14.98
C LEU A 110 5.28 7.64 -14.67
N GLN A 111 6.18 8.30 -15.40
CA GLN A 111 7.60 8.28 -15.08
C GLN A 111 7.88 8.76 -13.64
N ARG A 112 7.22 9.86 -13.22
CA ARG A 112 7.35 10.36 -11.84
C ARG A 112 6.74 9.40 -10.82
N GLN A 113 5.57 8.84 -11.11
CA GLN A 113 4.88 7.94 -10.18
C GLN A 113 5.59 6.59 -10.02
N LEU A 114 6.11 6.03 -11.12
CA LEU A 114 6.92 4.83 -11.08
C LEU A 114 8.24 5.07 -10.34
N GLY A 115 8.87 6.24 -10.52
CA GLY A 115 10.04 6.62 -9.72
C GLY A 115 9.74 6.79 -8.22
N ALA A 116 8.58 7.35 -7.87
CA ALA A 116 8.13 7.42 -6.48
C ALA A 116 7.89 6.02 -5.90
N LEU A 117 7.19 5.15 -6.64
CA LEU A 117 6.94 3.76 -6.24
C LEU A 117 8.25 2.99 -6.04
N ASP A 118 9.19 3.09 -6.98
CA ASP A 118 10.51 2.44 -6.90
C ASP A 118 11.30 2.89 -5.67
N GLY A 119 11.42 4.22 -5.46
CA GLY A 119 12.07 4.76 -4.26
C GLY A 119 11.38 4.36 -2.95
N GLY A 120 10.05 4.26 -2.96
CA GLY A 120 9.27 3.74 -1.84
C GLY A 120 9.55 2.28 -1.52
N LEU A 121 9.57 1.41 -2.53
CA LEU A 121 9.90 -0.01 -2.36
C LEU A 121 11.33 -0.21 -1.87
N ALA A 122 12.29 0.59 -2.38
CA ALA A 122 13.67 0.57 -1.92
C ALA A 122 13.78 0.98 -0.44
N ALA A 123 13.13 2.08 -0.05
CA ALA A 123 13.15 2.57 1.34
C ALA A 123 12.43 1.61 2.31
N LEU A 124 11.33 0.98 1.88
CA LEU A 124 10.64 -0.06 2.63
C LEU A 124 11.55 -1.27 2.88
N ARG A 125 12.20 -1.77 1.82
CA ARG A 125 13.15 -2.89 1.91
C ARG A 125 14.30 -2.59 2.87
N GLU A 126 14.88 -1.40 2.78
CA GLU A 126 15.97 -0.97 3.65
C GLU A 126 15.53 -0.96 5.12
N ALA A 127 14.36 -0.37 5.41
CA ALA A 127 13.83 -0.27 6.77
C ALA A 127 13.42 -1.63 7.37
N LEU A 128 12.94 -2.57 6.55
CA LEU A 128 12.59 -3.92 7.01
C LEU A 128 13.81 -4.76 7.40
N GLY A 129 14.98 -4.51 6.80
CA GLY A 129 16.23 -5.20 7.11
C GLY A 129 16.07 -6.73 7.12
N GLU A 130 16.31 -7.33 8.28
CA GLU A 130 16.23 -8.79 8.50
C GLU A 130 14.83 -9.38 8.28
N ARG A 131 13.77 -8.57 8.29
CA ARG A 131 12.38 -9.01 8.01
C ARG A 131 12.04 -9.03 6.53
N TRP A 132 12.87 -8.42 5.67
CA TRP A 132 12.62 -8.40 4.22
C TRP A 132 12.48 -9.79 3.56
N PRO A 133 13.30 -10.80 3.90
CA PRO A 133 13.18 -12.16 3.35
C PRO A 133 11.79 -12.79 3.54
N ASP A 134 11.08 -12.42 4.61
CA ASP A 134 9.74 -12.92 4.93
C ASP A 134 8.63 -11.97 4.49
N THR A 135 8.96 -10.86 3.83
CA THR A 135 7.96 -9.84 3.45
C THR A 135 7.41 -10.07 2.04
N SER A 136 6.10 -9.86 1.87
CA SER A 136 5.43 -9.70 0.57
C SER A 136 4.77 -8.34 0.46
N VAL A 137 4.90 -7.69 -0.69
CA VAL A 137 4.34 -6.38 -1.02
C VAL A 137 3.47 -6.53 -2.25
N LEU A 138 2.18 -6.23 -2.12
CA LEU A 138 1.22 -6.22 -3.21
C LEU A 138 0.87 -4.77 -3.57
N VAL A 139 1.18 -4.37 -4.80
CA VAL A 139 0.82 -3.07 -5.36
C VAL A 139 -0.29 -3.27 -6.36
N MET A 140 -1.41 -2.58 -6.16
CA MET A 140 -2.58 -2.66 -7.03
C MET A 140 -3.23 -1.28 -7.18
N THR A 141 -4.02 -1.12 -8.24
CA THR A 141 -4.87 0.05 -8.47
C THR A 141 -6.33 -0.39 -8.55
N GLU A 142 -7.25 0.56 -8.33
CA GLU A 142 -8.69 0.30 -8.38
C GLU A 142 -9.20 0.14 -9.83
N PHE A 143 -8.48 0.70 -10.79
CA PHE A 143 -8.82 0.69 -12.21
C PHE A 143 -7.58 0.71 -13.11
N GLY A 144 -7.77 0.37 -14.38
CA GLY A 144 -6.81 0.53 -15.46
C GLY A 144 -7.08 1.76 -16.32
N ARG A 145 -6.41 1.85 -17.48
CA ARG A 145 -6.62 2.89 -18.51
C ARG A 145 -7.12 2.27 -19.81
N SER A 146 -7.94 3.02 -20.55
CA SER A 146 -8.35 2.61 -21.90
C SER A 146 -7.12 2.43 -22.79
N ALA A 147 -7.15 1.42 -23.67
CA ALA A 147 -6.09 1.25 -24.68
C ALA A 147 -6.25 2.29 -25.80
N ALA A 148 -7.49 2.63 -26.14
CA ALA A 148 -7.80 3.71 -27.07
C ALA A 148 -7.59 5.10 -26.45
N LEU A 149 -7.16 6.05 -27.29
CA LEU A 149 -7.08 7.46 -26.92
C LEU A 149 -8.48 8.08 -26.81
N ASN A 150 -8.64 9.02 -25.88
CA ASN A 150 -9.85 9.83 -25.75
C ASN A 150 -9.73 11.14 -26.56
N GLY A 151 -10.80 11.94 -26.59
CA GLY A 151 -10.86 13.19 -27.36
C GLY A 151 -9.88 14.28 -26.92
N SER A 152 -9.21 14.11 -25.78
CA SER A 152 -8.19 15.04 -25.27
C SER A 152 -6.75 14.64 -25.66
N GLY A 153 -6.60 13.55 -26.43
CA GLY A 153 -5.28 12.99 -26.77
C GLY A 153 -4.63 12.21 -25.62
N GLY A 154 -5.38 11.89 -24.55
CA GLY A 154 -4.95 10.99 -23.49
C GLY A 154 -5.85 9.76 -23.39
N THR A 155 -6.17 9.28 -22.20
CA THR A 155 -6.94 8.03 -21.99
C THR A 155 -8.01 8.22 -20.92
N ASP A 156 -9.03 7.37 -21.01
CA ASP A 156 -10.10 7.30 -20.02
C ASP A 156 -9.84 6.18 -19.02
N HIS A 157 -10.79 6.00 -18.11
CA HIS A 157 -10.87 4.83 -17.26
C HIS A 157 -11.06 3.56 -18.10
N GLY A 158 -10.33 2.52 -17.73
CA GLY A 158 -10.36 1.23 -18.39
C GLY A 158 -10.33 0.08 -17.40
N THR A 159 -10.71 -1.09 -17.88
CA THR A 159 -10.97 -2.27 -17.06
C THR A 159 -9.67 -3.03 -16.69
N GLY A 160 -8.80 -3.28 -17.66
CA GLY A 160 -7.55 -4.01 -17.44
C GLY A 160 -6.40 -3.13 -16.96
N GLY A 161 -5.63 -3.63 -15.99
CA GLY A 161 -4.45 -2.96 -15.44
C GLY A 161 -3.31 -3.93 -15.12
N VAL A 162 -2.35 -3.48 -14.32
CA VAL A 162 -1.23 -4.30 -13.83
C VAL A 162 -1.19 -4.26 -12.31
N ALA A 163 -0.90 -5.40 -11.68
CA ALA A 163 -0.57 -5.49 -10.28
C ALA A 163 0.86 -6.01 -10.14
N PHE A 164 1.56 -5.55 -9.10
CA PHE A 164 2.91 -6.02 -8.78
C PHE A 164 2.88 -6.80 -7.48
N LEU A 165 3.49 -7.99 -7.49
CA LEU A 165 3.83 -8.72 -6.28
C LEU A 165 5.35 -8.72 -6.15
N ALA A 166 5.86 -8.12 -5.07
CA ALA A 166 7.27 -7.94 -4.78
C ALA A 166 7.58 -8.35 -3.33
N GLY A 167 8.85 -8.41 -2.94
CA GLY A 167 9.26 -8.80 -1.59
C GLY A 167 10.32 -9.90 -1.57
N GLY A 168 10.98 -10.10 -0.43
CA GLY A 168 11.97 -11.15 -0.27
C GLY A 168 11.36 -12.56 -0.35
N ALA A 169 10.13 -12.72 0.13
CA ALA A 169 9.42 -14.00 0.14
C ALA A 169 8.87 -14.39 -1.25
N VAL A 170 8.87 -13.46 -2.20
CA VAL A 170 8.25 -13.63 -3.51
C VAL A 170 9.23 -14.28 -4.49
N ALA A 171 8.76 -15.30 -5.20
CA ALA A 171 9.45 -15.90 -6.35
C ALA A 171 9.25 -14.99 -7.58
N GLY A 172 9.92 -13.83 -7.52
CA GLY A 172 9.85 -12.77 -8.53
C GLY A 172 10.72 -13.03 -9.76
N GLY A 173 10.97 -11.97 -10.55
CA GLY A 173 11.74 -12.06 -11.81
C GLY A 173 10.92 -12.57 -12.99
N ARG A 174 9.58 -12.49 -12.91
CA ARG A 174 8.64 -13.06 -13.87
C ARG A 174 7.53 -12.05 -14.16
N VAL A 175 7.01 -12.07 -15.38
CA VAL A 175 5.76 -11.41 -15.74
C VAL A 175 4.72 -12.50 -15.97
N LEU A 176 3.69 -12.53 -15.14
CA LEU A 176 2.58 -13.48 -15.30
C LEU A 176 1.55 -12.89 -16.26
N THR A 177 1.65 -13.25 -17.54
CA THR A 177 0.82 -12.69 -18.60
C THR A 177 0.34 -13.75 -19.58
N ASP A 178 -0.86 -13.51 -20.09
CA ASP A 178 -1.61 -14.17 -21.17
C ASP A 178 -2.41 -13.09 -21.93
N TRP A 179 -1.95 -11.84 -21.85
CA TRP A 179 -2.57 -10.70 -22.50
C TRP A 179 -2.51 -10.87 -24.02
N PRO A 180 -3.66 -10.81 -24.73
CA PRO A 180 -3.71 -11.15 -26.15
C PRO A 180 -3.06 -10.11 -27.06
N GLY A 181 -2.98 -8.84 -26.65
CA GLY A 181 -2.42 -7.76 -27.47
C GLY A 181 -3.31 -6.51 -27.51
N LEU A 182 -2.99 -5.58 -28.43
CA LEU A 182 -3.70 -4.30 -28.64
C LEU A 182 -4.60 -4.31 -29.88
N GLY A 183 -4.69 -5.42 -30.61
CA GLY A 183 -5.58 -5.53 -31.76
C GLY A 183 -7.02 -5.26 -31.33
N ARG A 184 -7.81 -4.56 -32.16
CA ARG A 184 -9.19 -4.18 -31.80
C ARG A 184 -10.06 -5.36 -31.39
N HIS A 185 -9.83 -6.56 -31.92
CA HIS A 185 -10.56 -7.78 -31.58
C HIS A 185 -10.03 -8.48 -30.31
N GLU A 186 -8.86 -8.06 -29.81
CA GLU A 186 -8.21 -8.56 -28.59
C GLU A 186 -8.57 -7.71 -27.36
N LEU A 187 -8.96 -6.46 -27.60
CA LEU A 187 -9.45 -5.52 -26.59
C LEU A 187 -10.86 -5.88 -26.12
N LEU A 188 -11.13 -5.62 -24.84
CA LEU A 188 -12.48 -5.65 -24.29
C LEU A 188 -13.31 -4.53 -24.93
N ASP A 189 -14.42 -4.92 -25.55
CA ASP A 189 -15.34 -4.05 -26.31
C ASP A 189 -14.64 -3.20 -27.39
N GLY A 190 -13.47 -3.63 -27.86
CA GLY A 190 -12.67 -2.91 -28.84
C GLY A 190 -12.01 -1.62 -28.33
N ARG A 191 -11.96 -1.40 -27.00
CA ARG A 191 -11.48 -0.16 -26.37
C ARG A 191 -10.52 -0.37 -25.20
N ASP A 192 -10.86 -1.29 -24.31
CA ASP A 192 -10.16 -1.50 -23.04
C ASP A 192 -9.18 -2.68 -23.13
N LEU A 193 -8.11 -2.65 -22.32
CA LEU A 193 -7.30 -3.85 -22.13
C LEU A 193 -8.18 -4.96 -21.56
N ARG A 194 -8.13 -6.14 -22.20
CA ARG A 194 -8.85 -7.31 -21.74
C ARG A 194 -8.29 -7.77 -20.38
N PRO A 195 -9.10 -7.82 -19.32
CA PRO A 195 -8.66 -8.39 -18.06
C PRO A 195 -8.41 -9.88 -18.26
N THR A 196 -7.22 -10.35 -17.84
CA THR A 196 -6.85 -11.76 -18.01
C THR A 196 -6.69 -12.50 -16.69
N ARG A 197 -6.50 -11.75 -15.60
CA ARG A 197 -6.43 -12.30 -14.24
C ARG A 197 -7.23 -11.44 -13.29
N ASP A 198 -7.87 -12.12 -12.37
CA ASP A 198 -8.52 -11.49 -11.22
C ASP A 198 -7.48 -11.21 -10.13
N ILE A 199 -7.48 -10.01 -9.58
CA ILE A 199 -6.56 -9.61 -8.50
C ILE A 199 -6.69 -10.49 -7.25
N ARG A 200 -7.86 -11.09 -7.03
CA ARG A 200 -8.11 -12.03 -5.93
C ARG A 200 -7.20 -13.26 -6.00
N SER A 201 -6.73 -13.64 -7.20
CA SER A 201 -5.73 -14.73 -7.37
C SER A 201 -4.36 -14.41 -6.79
N LEU A 202 -4.06 -13.14 -6.48
CA LEU A 202 -2.86 -12.71 -5.76
C LEU A 202 -3.16 -12.44 -4.28
N PHE A 203 -4.27 -11.75 -4.01
CA PHE A 203 -4.63 -11.29 -2.67
C PHE A 203 -5.03 -12.44 -1.73
N VAL A 204 -5.88 -13.37 -2.17
CA VAL A 204 -6.35 -14.50 -1.36
C VAL A 204 -5.19 -15.36 -0.84
N PRO A 205 -4.31 -15.89 -1.71
CA PRO A 205 -3.20 -16.72 -1.23
C PRO A 205 -2.19 -15.93 -0.38
N LEU A 206 -2.06 -14.61 -0.57
CA LEU A 206 -1.26 -13.76 0.31
C LEU A 206 -1.83 -13.75 1.73
N LEU A 207 -3.16 -13.54 1.89
CA LEU A 207 -3.82 -13.60 3.19
C LEU A 207 -3.72 -14.98 3.85
N GLN A 208 -3.88 -16.05 3.07
CA GLN A 208 -3.75 -17.43 3.59
C GLN A 208 -2.35 -17.67 4.13
N ARG A 209 -1.32 -17.26 3.39
CA ARG A 209 0.09 -17.47 3.76
C ARG A 209 0.49 -16.63 4.97
N HIS A 210 0.16 -15.34 4.97
CA HIS A 210 0.67 -14.40 5.98
C HIS A 210 -0.19 -14.33 7.23
N LEU A 211 -1.52 -14.42 7.10
CA LEU A 211 -2.45 -14.29 8.22
C LEU A 211 -3.06 -15.62 8.66
N GLY A 212 -2.70 -16.74 8.01
CA GLY A 212 -3.20 -18.07 8.36
C GLY A 212 -4.72 -18.23 8.18
N VAL A 213 -5.36 -17.37 7.39
CA VAL A 213 -6.81 -17.39 7.23
C VAL A 213 -7.24 -18.63 6.45
N GLY A 214 -8.14 -19.43 7.01
CA GLY A 214 -8.59 -20.67 6.39
C GLY A 214 -9.44 -20.43 5.13
N THR A 215 -9.39 -21.36 4.18
CA THR A 215 -10.17 -21.31 2.93
C THR A 215 -11.67 -21.09 3.17
N ALA A 216 -12.25 -21.75 4.17
CA ALA A 216 -13.67 -21.61 4.51
C ALA A 216 -14.02 -20.20 5.03
N GLN A 217 -13.09 -19.54 5.74
CA GLN A 217 -13.30 -18.16 6.20
C GLN A 217 -13.24 -17.19 5.02
N LEU A 218 -12.27 -17.37 4.12
CA LEU A 218 -12.14 -16.55 2.92
C LEU A 218 -13.33 -16.71 1.97
N ALA A 219 -13.83 -17.93 1.78
CA ALA A 219 -14.99 -18.17 0.91
C ALA A 219 -16.28 -17.47 1.39
N ARG A 220 -16.39 -17.13 2.69
CA ARG A 220 -17.53 -16.35 3.21
C ARG A 220 -17.47 -14.86 2.87
N VAL A 221 -16.26 -14.31 2.71
CA VAL A 221 -16.05 -12.87 2.50
C VAL A 221 -15.72 -12.56 1.04
N LEU A 222 -15.02 -13.48 0.38
CA LEU A 222 -14.60 -13.44 -1.02
C LEU A 222 -15.09 -14.72 -1.72
N PRO A 223 -16.41 -14.87 -1.92
CA PRO A 223 -16.93 -16.00 -2.67
C PRO A 223 -16.38 -16.02 -4.09
N ASP A 224 -16.23 -17.22 -4.65
CA ASP A 224 -15.79 -17.45 -6.03
C ASP A 224 -14.43 -16.81 -6.36
N ALA A 225 -13.55 -16.67 -5.37
CA ALA A 225 -12.17 -16.28 -5.63
C ALA A 225 -11.49 -17.33 -6.52
N PRO A 226 -10.80 -16.92 -7.60
CA PRO A 226 -10.15 -17.86 -8.49
C PRO A 226 -8.96 -18.53 -7.82
N GLN A 227 -8.50 -19.62 -8.43
CA GLN A 227 -7.31 -20.32 -7.99
C GLN A 227 -6.11 -19.35 -7.91
N ALA A 228 -5.29 -19.54 -6.87
CA ALA A 228 -4.04 -18.82 -6.69
C ALA A 228 -3.15 -18.95 -7.94
N ALA A 229 -2.50 -17.85 -8.33
CA ALA A 229 -1.48 -17.95 -9.38
C ALA A 229 -0.33 -18.86 -8.88
N PRO A 230 0.22 -19.73 -9.75
CA PRO A 230 1.19 -20.73 -9.32
C PRO A 230 2.57 -20.14 -9.01
N GLY A 231 3.22 -20.71 -7.99
CA GLY A 231 4.62 -20.45 -7.66
C GLY A 231 4.92 -19.00 -7.29
N LEU A 232 3.99 -18.27 -6.66
CA LEU A 232 4.18 -16.86 -6.29
C LEU A 232 5.25 -16.64 -5.21
N TRP A 233 5.43 -17.57 -4.28
CA TRP A 233 6.37 -17.47 -3.17
C TRP A 233 7.52 -18.46 -3.30
N ARG A 234 8.64 -18.10 -2.68
CA ARG A 234 9.77 -19.02 -2.48
C ARG A 234 9.34 -20.11 -1.49
N SER A 235 9.80 -21.34 -1.75
CA SER A 235 9.69 -22.49 -0.86
C SER A 235 10.57 -22.32 0.36
#